data_AF-A0A1F1GNK9-F1
#
_entry.id   AF-A0A1F1GNK9-F1
#
_cell.length_a   1.000
_cell.length_b   1.000
_cell.length_c   1.000
_cell.angle_alpha   90.00
_cell.angle_beta   90.00
_cell.angle_gamma   90.00
#
_symmetry.space_group_name_H-M   'P 1'
#
loop_
_entity.id
_entity.type
_entity.pdbx_description
1 polymer ?
#
loop_
_entity_poly.entity_id
_entity_poly.type
_entity_poly.pdbx_seq_one_letter_code
_entity_poly.pdbx_strand_id
1 'polypeptide(L)'
;MEQHTAEPNRPEEQSPERRRGLARFFNETLALKGTIVVLCGWAIGYGSLFIADLVGDDASFLFGFLGLFILIGLLLAMFVLTPLFAFLALAALLSDDPARKKTGTITLVLLAVALVPIIVYYSK
;
A
#
# COMPACT_ATOMS: atom_id res chain seq x y z
N MET A 1 15.38 -20.20 58.24
CA MET A 1 15.06 -20.78 56.91
C MET A 1 14.34 -19.70 56.14
N GLU A 2 15.06 -19.03 55.25
CA GLU A 2 14.56 -17.91 54.45
C GLU A 2 13.65 -18.45 53.35
N GLN A 3 12.36 -18.15 53.44
CA GLN A 3 11.38 -18.57 52.45
C GLN A 3 11.37 -17.51 51.33
N HIS A 4 12.18 -17.77 50.30
CA HIS A 4 12.20 -17.01 49.05
C HIS A 4 10.82 -17.15 48.38
N THR A 5 9.94 -16.18 48.58
CA THR A 5 8.71 -16.07 47.79
C THR A 5 9.09 -15.73 46.37
N ALA A 6 9.07 -16.74 45.49
CA ALA A 6 9.11 -16.55 44.06
C ALA A 6 7.91 -15.69 43.65
N GLU A 7 8.17 -14.45 43.25
CA GLU A 7 7.18 -13.66 42.53
C GLU A 7 6.73 -14.44 41.29
N PRO A 8 5.41 -14.54 41.03
CA PRO A 8 4.94 -15.16 39.82
C PRO A 8 5.36 -14.27 38.65
N ASN A 9 6.18 -14.84 37.78
CA ASN A 9 6.61 -14.31 36.49
C ASN A 9 5.38 -13.81 35.71
N ARG A 10 5.02 -12.53 35.88
CA ARG A 10 3.97 -11.90 35.09
C ARG A 10 4.48 -11.92 33.64
N PRO A 11 3.80 -12.61 32.72
CA PRO A 11 4.13 -12.44 31.31
C PRO A 11 3.99 -10.96 31.04
N GLU A 12 5.10 -10.33 30.64
CA GLU A 12 5.17 -8.92 30.30
C GLU A 12 3.88 -8.54 29.56
N GLU A 13 3.09 -7.67 30.19
CA GLU A 13 1.97 -7.02 29.54
C GLU A 13 2.55 -6.39 28.28
N GLN A 14 2.38 -7.08 27.15
CA GLN A 14 2.68 -6.57 25.82
C GLN A 14 1.78 -5.36 25.67
N SER A 15 2.30 -4.21 26.09
CA SER A 15 1.51 -3.01 26.28
C SER A 15 0.75 -2.71 24.99
N PRO A 16 -0.55 -2.37 25.07
CA PRO A 16 -1.34 -2.02 23.89
C PRO A 16 -0.67 -0.89 23.09
N GLU A 17 0.14 -0.06 23.75
CA GLU A 17 1.09 0.93 23.22
C GLU A 17 2.11 0.35 22.23
N ARG A 18 2.77 -0.78 22.56
CA ARG A 18 3.79 -1.41 21.69
C ARG A 18 3.15 -2.10 20.49
N ARG A 19 1.98 -2.74 20.66
CA ARG A 19 1.19 -3.26 19.53
C ARG A 19 0.67 -2.13 18.64
N ARG A 20 0.20 -1.02 19.21
CA ARG A 20 -0.15 0.19 18.46
C ARG A 20 1.04 0.77 17.71
N GLY A 21 2.23 0.80 18.32
CA GLY A 21 3.47 1.30 17.73
C GLY A 21 3.96 0.45 16.56
N LEU A 22 3.97 -0.88 16.71
CA LEU A 22 4.35 -1.79 15.64
C LEU A 22 3.32 -1.80 14.52
N ALA A 23 2.02 -1.89 14.85
CA ALA A 23 0.95 -1.78 13.86
C ALA A 23 1.01 -0.44 13.11
N ARG A 24 1.36 0.66 13.79
CA ARG A 24 1.61 1.99 13.21
C ARG A 24 2.81 2.02 12.27
N PHE A 25 3.93 1.42 12.67
CA PHE A 25 5.17 1.41 11.88
C PHE A 25 5.04 0.52 10.65
N PHE A 26 4.39 -0.64 10.81
CA PHE A 26 3.95 -1.47 9.71
C PHE A 26 2.97 -0.72 8.83
N ASN A 27 2.00 0.01 9.39
CA ASN A 27 1.06 0.84 8.63
C ASN A 27 1.78 1.84 7.71
N GLU A 28 2.68 2.67 8.24
CA GLU A 28 3.38 3.69 7.44
C GLU A 28 4.29 3.06 6.38
N THR A 29 4.97 1.97 6.73
CA THR A 29 5.85 1.26 5.78
C THR A 29 5.05 0.50 4.71
N LEU A 30 3.90 -0.11 5.07
CA LEU A 30 3.00 -0.77 4.12
C LEU A 30 2.30 0.23 3.22
N ALA A 31 1.90 1.38 3.74
CA ALA A 31 1.28 2.43 2.93
C ALA A 31 2.26 2.89 1.84
N LEU A 32 3.46 3.32 2.24
CA LEU A 32 4.45 3.83 1.31
C LEU A 32 4.90 2.76 0.29
N LYS A 33 5.26 1.57 0.76
CA LYS A 33 5.67 0.46 -0.12
C LYS A 33 4.51 0.02 -1.00
N GLY A 34 3.30 -0.05 -0.46
CA GLY A 34 2.11 -0.43 -1.17
C GLY A 34 1.76 0.55 -2.28
N THR A 35 1.88 1.86 -2.05
CA THR A 35 1.62 2.84 -3.12
C THR A 35 2.70 2.80 -4.20
N ILE A 36 3.97 2.55 -3.84
CA ILE A 36 5.05 2.32 -4.82
C ILE A 36 4.75 1.09 -5.68
N VAL A 37 4.37 -0.04 -5.06
CA VAL A 37 4.01 -1.27 -5.77
C VAL A 37 2.83 -1.05 -6.71
N VAL A 38 1.83 -0.28 -6.28
CA VAL A 38 0.69 0.10 -7.14
C VAL A 38 1.17 0.93 -8.33
N LEU A 39 2.01 1.94 -8.13
CA LEU A 39 2.55 2.74 -9.24
C LEU A 39 3.39 1.91 -10.21
N CYS A 40 4.23 1.00 -9.70
CA CYS A 40 4.97 0.06 -10.53
C CYS A 40 4.03 -0.88 -11.29
N GLY A 41 2.96 -1.36 -10.66
CA GLY A 41 1.94 -2.19 -11.30
C GLY A 41 1.26 -1.48 -12.47
N TRP A 42 0.91 -0.20 -12.31
CA TRP A 42 0.36 0.63 -13.39
C TRP A 42 1.37 0.79 -14.52
N ALA A 43 2.62 1.14 -14.21
CA ALA A 43 3.67 1.33 -15.20
C ALA A 43 3.98 0.04 -15.98
N ILE A 44 4.04 -1.10 -15.30
CA ILE A 44 4.26 -2.41 -15.95
C ILE A 44 3.04 -2.82 -16.77
N GLY A 45 1.82 -2.61 -16.27
CA GLY A 45 0.59 -2.92 -16.99
C GLY A 45 0.48 -2.15 -18.31
N TYR A 46 0.66 -0.82 -18.26
CA TYR A 46 0.68 0.02 -19.46
C TYR A 46 1.89 -0.24 -20.36
N GLY A 47 3.08 -0.45 -19.78
CA GLY A 47 4.28 -0.78 -20.53
C GLY A 47 4.14 -2.11 -21.30
N SER A 48 3.52 -3.11 -20.68
CA SER A 48 3.24 -4.40 -21.30
C SER A 48 2.25 -4.26 -22.46
N LEU A 49 1.17 -3.49 -22.29
CA LEU A 49 0.25 -3.19 -23.40
C LEU A 49 0.92 -2.42 -24.54
N PHE A 50 1.79 -1.46 -24.21
CA PHE A 50 2.54 -0.70 -25.21
C PHE A 50 3.51 -1.58 -26.00
N ILE A 51 4.20 -2.51 -25.32
CA ILE A 51 5.05 -3.51 -25.98
C ILE A 51 4.20 -4.45 -26.84
N ALA A 52 3.01 -4.84 -26.39
CA ALA A 52 2.09 -5.65 -27.17
C ALA A 52 1.70 -4.99 -28.49
N ASP A 53 1.52 -3.67 -28.49
CA ASP A 53 1.19 -2.87 -29.67
C ASP A 53 2.38 -2.69 -30.62
N LEU A 54 3.62 -2.83 -30.10
CA LEU A 54 4.86 -2.69 -30.88
C LEU A 54 5.40 -4.02 -31.43
N VAL A 55 4.99 -5.16 -30.88
CA VAL A 55 5.53 -6.48 -31.22
C VAL A 55 4.50 -7.28 -32.02
N GLY A 56 4.94 -8.09 -32.99
CA GLY A 56 4.07 -8.90 -33.85
C GLY A 56 3.30 -10.03 -33.15
N ASP A 57 2.35 -10.62 -33.89
CA ASP A 57 1.19 -11.43 -33.43
C ASP A 57 1.42 -12.32 -32.19
N ASP A 58 2.42 -13.20 -32.19
CA ASP A 58 2.57 -14.19 -31.11
C ASP A 58 2.98 -13.58 -29.75
N ALA A 59 3.87 -12.58 -29.78
CA ALA A 59 4.29 -11.89 -28.56
C ALA A 59 3.32 -10.77 -28.18
N SER A 60 2.61 -10.19 -29.14
CA SER A 60 1.51 -9.25 -28.88
C SER A 60 0.46 -9.84 -27.94
N PHE A 61 0.03 -11.10 -28.18
CA PHE A 61 -0.96 -11.75 -27.33
C PHE A 61 -0.46 -11.94 -25.89
N LEU A 62 0.81 -12.35 -25.71
CA LEU A 62 1.39 -12.60 -24.38
C LEU A 62 1.55 -11.31 -23.58
N PHE A 63 2.10 -10.26 -24.19
CA PHE A 63 2.27 -8.96 -23.56
C PHE A 63 0.93 -8.24 -23.36
N GLY A 64 -0.03 -8.43 -24.28
CA GLY A 64 -1.38 -7.89 -24.20
C GLY A 64 -2.16 -8.51 -23.04
N PHE A 65 -2.16 -9.84 -22.94
CA PHE A 65 -2.78 -10.56 -21.84
C PHE A 65 -2.12 -10.24 -20.50
N LEU A 66 -0.79 -10.20 -20.43
CA LEU A 66 -0.06 -9.85 -19.22
C LEU A 66 -0.40 -8.43 -18.75
N GLY A 67 -0.39 -7.46 -19.66
CA GLY A 67 -0.72 -6.07 -19.36
C GLY A 67 -2.15 -5.94 -18.86
N LEU A 68 -3.10 -6.57 -19.55
CA LEU A 68 -4.51 -6.57 -19.17
C LEU A 68 -4.76 -7.27 -17.83
N PHE A 69 -4.11 -8.41 -17.59
CA PHE A 69 -4.20 -9.15 -16.32
C PHE A 69 -3.67 -8.32 -15.15
N ILE A 70 -2.52 -7.67 -15.32
CA ILE A 70 -1.94 -6.78 -14.30
C ILE A 70 -2.90 -5.62 -14.04
N LEU A 71 -3.40 -4.94 -15.09
CA LEU A 71 -4.28 -3.78 -14.93
C LEU A 71 -5.61 -4.14 -14.26
N ILE A 72 -6.26 -5.24 -14.66
CA ILE A 72 -7.52 -5.69 -14.03
C ILE A 72 -7.26 -6.09 -12.58
N GLY A 73 -6.20 -6.85 -12.32
CA GLY A 73 -5.81 -7.25 -10.96
C GLY A 73 -5.55 -6.04 -10.08
N LEU A 74 -4.86 -5.03 -10.61
CA LEU A 74 -4.56 -3.79 -9.90
C LEU A 74 -5.80 -2.94 -9.66
N LEU A 75 -6.73 -2.89 -10.62
CA LEU A 75 -8.01 -2.21 -10.49
C LEU A 75 -8.84 -2.81 -9.35
N LEU A 76 -8.92 -4.15 -9.29
CA LEU A 76 -9.58 -4.86 -8.20
C LEU A 76 -8.87 -4.64 -6.86
N ALA A 77 -7.53 -4.69 -6.85
CA ALA A 77 -6.75 -4.44 -5.64
C ALA A 77 -6.95 -3.00 -5.13
N MET A 78 -7.07 -2.02 -6.03
CA MET A 78 -7.30 -0.61 -5.68
C MET A 78 -8.60 -0.41 -4.91
N PHE A 79 -9.63 -1.23 -5.10
CA PHE A 79 -10.85 -1.17 -4.29
C PHE A 79 -10.61 -1.41 -2.79
N VAL A 80 -9.61 -2.24 -2.46
CA VAL A 80 -9.22 -2.53 -1.07
C VAL A 80 -8.10 -1.61 -0.60
N LEU A 81 -7.11 -1.37 -1.48
CA LEU A 81 -5.94 -0.53 -1.17
C LEU A 81 -6.30 0.94 -1.00
N THR A 82 -7.28 1.47 -1.75
CA THR A 82 -7.68 2.88 -1.67
C THR A 82 -8.24 3.26 -0.30
N PRO A 83 -9.27 2.59 0.25
CA PRO A 83 -9.77 2.90 1.58
C PRO A 83 -8.72 2.61 2.67
N LEU A 84 -7.91 1.56 2.48
CA LEU A 84 -6.82 1.23 3.38
C LEU A 84 -5.80 2.39 3.46
N PHE A 85 -5.26 2.83 2.33
CA PHE A 85 -4.31 3.93 2.23
C PHE A 85 -4.89 5.27 2.65
N ALA A 86 -6.17 5.54 2.37
CA ALA A 86 -6.85 6.74 2.83
C ALA A 86 -6.94 6.77 4.37
N PHE A 87 -7.32 5.65 4.99
CA PHE A 87 -7.39 5.54 6.45
C PHE A 87 -6.01 5.72 7.11
N LEU A 88 -5.00 5.13 6.49
CA LEU A 88 -3.60 5.25 6.84
C LEU A 88 -3.07 6.69 6.78
N ALA A 89 -3.32 7.37 5.66
CA ALA A 89 -2.93 8.76 5.47
C ALA A 89 -3.62 9.67 6.48
N LEU A 90 -4.92 9.46 6.73
CA LEU A 90 -5.70 10.23 7.70
C LEU A 90 -5.17 10.03 9.13
N ALA A 91 -4.85 8.78 9.51
CA ALA A 91 -4.26 8.48 10.81
C ALA A 91 -2.86 9.11 10.98
N ALA A 92 -2.08 9.23 9.91
CA ALA A 92 -0.78 9.90 9.92
C ALA A 92 -0.91 11.44 10.00
N LEU A 93 -1.92 12.02 9.31
CA LEU A 93 -2.25 13.45 9.35
C LEU A 93 -2.73 13.93 10.73
N LEU A 94 -3.48 13.07 11.44
CA LEU A 94 -3.97 13.33 12.80
C LEU A 94 -2.91 13.17 13.90
N SER A 95 -1.68 12.75 13.55
CA SER A 95 -0.58 12.60 14.52
C SER A 95 0.14 13.93 14.73
N ASP A 96 0.52 14.25 15.97
CA ASP A 96 1.26 15.49 16.31
C ASP A 96 2.72 15.52 15.84
N ASP A 97 3.22 14.41 15.29
CA ASP A 97 4.60 14.29 14.83
C ASP A 97 4.75 14.86 13.41
N PRO A 98 5.64 15.87 13.20
CA PRO A 98 5.82 16.51 11.90
C PRO A 98 6.39 15.58 10.82
N ALA A 99 7.16 14.55 11.18
CA ALA A 99 7.65 13.56 10.21
C ALA A 99 6.49 12.71 9.67
N ARG A 100 5.52 12.42 10.54
CA ARG A 100 4.30 11.66 10.23
C ARG A 100 3.32 12.40 9.35
N LYS A 101 3.13 13.69 9.59
CA LYS A 101 2.33 14.54 8.71
C LYS A 101 2.87 14.54 7.29
N LYS A 102 4.20 14.55 7.12
CA LYS A 102 4.84 14.41 5.79
C LYS A 102 4.55 13.05 5.15
N THR A 103 4.73 11.94 5.86
CA THR A 103 4.43 10.60 5.35
C THR A 103 2.97 10.44 4.95
N GLY A 104 2.03 10.94 5.76
CA GLY A 104 0.60 10.94 5.46
C GLY A 104 0.28 11.77 4.22
N THR A 105 0.87 12.95 4.09
CA THR A 105 0.68 13.82 2.92
C THR A 105 1.23 13.16 1.65
N ILE A 106 2.44 12.59 1.70
CA ILE A 106 3.05 11.89 0.56
C ILE A 106 2.20 10.70 0.14
N THR A 107 1.73 9.90 1.11
CA THR A 107 0.84 8.76 0.84
C THR A 107 -0.46 9.23 0.18
N LEU A 108 -1.04 10.34 0.64
CA LEU A 108 -2.27 10.90 0.08
C LEU A 108 -2.06 11.44 -1.35
N VAL A 109 -0.93 12.10 -1.60
CA VAL A 109 -0.56 12.57 -2.94
C VAL A 109 -0.32 11.38 -3.88
N LEU A 110 0.44 10.37 -3.46
CA LEU A 110 0.66 9.17 -4.27
C LEU A 110 -0.64 8.41 -4.52
N LEU A 111 -1.56 8.37 -3.55
CA LEU A 111 -2.89 7.79 -3.72
C LEU A 111 -3.68 8.53 -4.79
N ALA A 112 -3.66 9.86 -4.76
CA ALA A 112 -4.31 10.68 -5.78
C ALA A 112 -3.73 10.42 -7.18
N VAL A 113 -2.39 10.30 -7.29
CA VAL A 113 -1.72 9.94 -8.54
C VAL A 113 -2.10 8.53 -9.01
N ALA A 114 -2.17 7.57 -8.10
CA ALA A 114 -2.57 6.19 -8.41
C ALA A 114 -4.04 6.08 -8.87
N LEU A 115 -4.89 7.05 -8.53
CA LEU A 115 -6.28 7.13 -8.99
C LEU A 115 -6.42 7.78 -10.38
N VAL A 116 -5.42 8.54 -10.86
CA VAL A 116 -5.47 9.21 -12.17
C VAL A 116 -5.88 8.27 -13.31
N PRO A 117 -5.31 7.06 -13.46
CA PRO A 117 -5.67 6.16 -14.55
C PRO A 117 -7.14 5.72 -14.49
N ILE A 118 -7.67 5.51 -13.28
CA ILE A 118 -9.06 5.13 -13.05
C ILE A 118 -10.00 6.29 -13.39
N ILE A 119 -9.67 7.50 -12.94
CA ILE A 119 -10.45 8.71 -13.24
C ILE A 119 -10.47 8.94 -14.76
N VAL A 120 -9.32 8.87 -15.43
CA VAL A 120 -9.22 9.04 -16.89
C VAL A 120 -10.07 7.99 -17.61
N TYR A 121 -10.04 6.73 -17.17
CA TYR A 121 -10.86 5.67 -17.77
C TYR A 121 -12.37 5.92 -17.66
N TYR A 122 -12.85 6.39 -16.50
CA TYR A 122 -14.29 6.65 -16.25
C TYR A 122 -14.78 8.05 -16.64
N SER A 123 -13.86 8.99 -16.92
CA SER A 123 -14.19 10.36 -17.35
C SER A 123 -14.49 10.49 -18.85
N LYS A 124 -14.54 9.36 -19.56
CA LYS A 124 -14.79 9.23 -20.99
C LYS A 124 -16.16 8.60 -21.21
#